data_AF-A0A7L1DV58-F1
#
_entry.id   AF-A0A7L1DV58-F1
#
_cell.length_a   1.000
_cell.length_b   1.000
_cell.length_c   1.000
_cell.angle_alpha   90.00
_cell.angle_beta   90.00
_cell.angle_gamma   90.00
#
_symmetry.space_group_name_H-M   'P 1'
#
loop_
_entity.id
_entity.type
_entity.pdbx_description
1 polymer ?
#
loop_
_entity_poly.entity_id
_entity_poly.type
_entity_poly.pdbx_seq_one_letter_code
_entity_poly.pdbx_strand_id
1 'polypeptide(L)'
;AFLSLFHQAQISNYAGARHSSTRYYSAAKNVTCRNCHRPGHLSKNCPTPKKVPPCCLCAGRDHLQHSCPARFCLNCCLPGHYFRECLEKAYWNKHCNRCDMQGHYADACPEIWRQYHLTTEPGPIQAGRCRPERSVSLYCYNCSRKGHLGYECPEKRMQGNMCPTSPFIYYYDDECDIRRRDKRLKRKVADLQEAGLLPEQAETPL
;
A
#
# COMPACT_ATOMS: atom_id res chain seq x y z
N ALA A 1 59.88 17.14 -22.31
CA ALA A 1 59.06 18.15 -21.62
C ALA A 1 57.60 17.91 -21.99
N PHE A 2 56.84 17.31 -21.07
CA PHE A 2 55.40 17.14 -21.15
C PHE A 2 54.72 18.48 -20.87
N LEU A 3 53.91 19.01 -21.80
CA LEU A 3 52.87 19.97 -21.45
C LEU A 3 51.59 19.67 -22.23
N SER A 4 50.65 19.11 -21.49
CA SER A 4 49.29 18.74 -21.86
C SER A 4 48.46 20.01 -22.08
N LEU A 5 47.91 20.21 -23.28
CA LEU A 5 46.91 21.24 -23.55
C LEU A 5 45.53 20.72 -23.09
N PHE A 6 45.12 21.12 -21.89
CA PHE A 6 43.75 20.95 -21.42
C PHE A 6 42.83 21.97 -22.13
N HIS A 7 41.89 21.47 -22.93
CA HIS A 7 40.75 22.27 -23.40
C HIS A 7 39.76 22.44 -22.24
N GLN A 8 39.76 23.61 -21.61
CA GLN A 8 38.73 23.97 -20.63
C GLN A 8 37.51 24.51 -21.40
N ALA A 9 36.45 23.70 -21.49
CA ALA A 9 35.17 24.15 -21.99
C ALA A 9 34.53 25.08 -20.94
N GLN A 10 34.37 26.36 -21.27
CA GLN A 10 33.61 27.30 -20.45
C GLN A 10 32.12 26.97 -20.55
N ILE A 11 31.56 26.33 -19.53
CA ILE A 11 30.10 26.17 -19.40
C ILE A 11 29.55 27.54 -18.99
N SER A 12 29.07 28.29 -19.97
CA SER A 12 28.27 29.49 -19.72
C SER A 12 26.92 29.06 -19.14
N ASN A 13 26.68 29.41 -17.87
CA ASN A 13 25.35 29.28 -17.26
C ASN A 13 24.42 30.35 -17.85
N TYR A 14 23.85 30.08 -19.01
CA TYR A 14 22.68 30.82 -19.46
C TYR A 14 21.50 30.44 -18.57
N ALA A 15 21.20 31.30 -17.59
CA ALA A 15 19.95 31.26 -16.86
C ALA A 15 18.80 31.49 -17.85
N GLY A 16 18.26 30.41 -18.39
CA GLY A 16 17.13 30.45 -19.31
C GLY A 16 15.95 31.16 -18.65
N ALA A 17 15.56 32.29 -19.22
CA ALA A 17 14.30 32.95 -18.93
C ALA A 17 13.18 31.91 -18.98
N ARG A 18 12.49 31.71 -17.86
CA ARG A 18 11.34 30.79 -17.76
C ARG A 18 10.19 31.35 -18.59
N HIS A 19 10.22 31.12 -19.90
CA HIS A 19 9.07 31.30 -20.77
C HIS A 19 8.01 30.24 -20.40
N SER A 20 7.14 30.58 -19.46
CA SER A 20 5.87 29.88 -19.25
C SER A 20 4.87 30.27 -20.35
N SER A 21 5.22 30.06 -21.62
CA SER A 21 4.23 30.15 -22.69
C SER A 21 3.51 28.81 -22.77
N THR A 22 2.30 28.81 -22.22
CA THR A 22 1.40 27.65 -22.26
C THR A 22 0.99 27.45 -23.73
N ARG A 23 1.71 26.57 -24.45
CA ARG A 23 1.61 26.36 -25.91
C ARG A 23 0.20 26.01 -26.41
N TYR A 24 -0.72 25.61 -25.52
CA TYR A 24 -2.08 25.18 -25.84
C TYR A 24 -3.20 26.06 -25.24
N TYR A 25 -2.88 27.05 -24.39
CA TYR A 25 -3.87 27.90 -23.74
C TYR A 25 -3.54 29.38 -24.02
N SER A 26 -4.04 29.87 -25.15
CA SER A 26 -4.05 31.30 -25.49
C SER A 26 -5.12 32.03 -24.65
N ALA A 27 -4.85 33.28 -24.27
CA ALA A 27 -5.74 34.17 -23.49
C ALA A 27 -7.16 34.35 -24.10
N ALA A 28 -7.38 33.92 -25.34
CA ALA A 28 -8.61 34.07 -26.11
C ALA A 28 -9.49 32.80 -26.19
N LYS A 29 -9.37 31.84 -25.25
CA LYS A 29 -10.32 30.70 -25.19
C LYS A 29 -11.09 30.72 -23.88
N ASN A 30 -12.38 30.37 -24.00
CA ASN A 30 -13.45 30.33 -22.99
C ASN A 30 -13.17 29.38 -21.82
N VAL A 31 -11.95 29.40 -21.27
CA VAL A 31 -11.53 28.52 -20.19
C VAL A 31 -12.15 29.01 -18.91
N THR A 32 -13.13 28.25 -18.44
CA THR A 32 -13.79 28.46 -17.16
C THR A 32 -12.91 27.90 -16.05
N CYS A 33 -12.54 28.75 -15.12
CA CYS A 33 -11.75 28.36 -13.97
C CYS A 33 -12.52 27.34 -13.12
N ARG A 34 -11.93 26.17 -12.80
CA ARG A 34 -12.59 25.16 -11.95
C ARG A 34 -12.68 25.56 -10.48
N ASN A 35 -11.99 26.62 -10.06
CA ASN A 35 -12.02 27.13 -8.69
C ASN A 35 -13.19 28.10 -8.46
N CYS A 36 -13.26 29.16 -9.28
CA CYS A 36 -14.25 30.24 -9.13
C CYS A 36 -15.35 30.25 -10.21
N HIS A 37 -15.28 29.33 -11.18
CA HIS A 37 -16.22 29.21 -12.30
C HIS A 37 -16.33 30.47 -13.19
N ARG A 38 -15.35 31.39 -13.11
CA ARG A 38 -15.27 32.56 -14.00
C ARG A 38 -14.38 32.24 -15.23
N PRO A 39 -14.73 32.75 -16.42
CA PRO A 39 -13.91 32.59 -17.62
C PRO A 39 -12.64 33.45 -17.58
N GLY A 40 -11.70 33.18 -18.48
CA GLY A 40 -10.53 34.03 -18.74
C GLY A 40 -9.25 33.64 -18.00
N HIS A 41 -9.27 32.59 -17.16
CA HIS A 41 -8.07 32.09 -16.49
C HIS A 41 -8.16 30.60 -16.10
N LEU A 42 -6.99 29.97 -15.93
CA LEU A 42 -6.88 28.61 -15.39
C LEU A 42 -6.93 28.63 -13.86
N SER A 43 -7.35 27.52 -13.23
CA SER A 43 -7.35 27.38 -11.75
C SER A 43 -5.98 27.60 -11.10
N LYS A 44 -4.89 27.48 -11.86
CA LYS A 44 -3.53 27.78 -11.39
C LYS A 44 -3.28 29.29 -11.21
N ASN A 45 -3.96 30.13 -12.01
CA ASN A 45 -3.81 31.59 -12.04
C ASN A 45 -5.05 32.30 -11.47
N CYS A 46 -5.83 31.61 -10.64
CA CYS A 46 -7.06 32.14 -10.09
C CYS A 46 -6.77 33.15 -8.98
N PRO A 47 -7.34 34.36 -9.02
CA PRO A 47 -7.13 35.37 -7.98
C PRO A 47 -7.84 35.02 -6.67
N THR A 48 -8.85 34.16 -6.70
CA THR A 48 -9.52 33.67 -5.48
C THR A 48 -8.73 32.52 -4.87
N PRO A 49 -8.70 32.38 -3.52
CA PRO A 49 -8.02 31.27 -2.86
C PRO A 49 -8.53 29.93 -3.39
N LYS A 50 -7.64 28.95 -3.50
CA LYS A 50 -8.02 27.60 -3.95
C LYS A 50 -8.91 26.95 -2.91
N LYS A 51 -10.07 26.44 -3.35
CA LYS A 51 -10.88 25.55 -2.52
C LYS A 51 -10.08 24.29 -2.22
N VAL A 52 -9.92 23.96 -0.94
CA VAL A 52 -9.33 22.68 -0.53
C VAL A 52 -10.33 21.58 -0.89
N PRO A 53 -9.93 20.57 -1.69
CA PRO A 53 -10.83 19.46 -2.01
C PRO A 53 -11.18 18.69 -0.73
N PRO A 54 -12.38 18.09 -0.66
CA PRO A 54 -12.72 17.20 0.46
C PRO A 54 -11.66 16.11 0.61
N CYS A 55 -11.22 15.90 1.85
CA CYS A 55 -10.27 14.87 2.20
C CYS A 55 -10.85 13.49 1.85
N CYS A 56 -10.10 12.68 1.10
CA CYS A 56 -10.56 11.34 0.70
C CYS A 56 -10.67 10.34 1.86
N LEU A 57 -10.18 10.69 3.05
CA LEU A 57 -10.21 9.83 4.24
C LEU A 57 -11.39 10.13 5.17
N CYS A 58 -11.71 11.42 5.37
CA CYS A 58 -12.72 11.87 6.35
C CYS A 58 -13.75 12.84 5.80
N ALA A 59 -13.69 13.16 4.49
CA ALA A 59 -14.54 14.14 3.80
C ALA A 59 -14.46 15.61 4.31
N GLY A 60 -13.60 15.90 5.30
CA GLY A 60 -13.31 17.27 5.77
C GLY A 60 -12.74 18.18 4.68
N ARG A 61 -13.01 19.49 4.74
CA ARG A 61 -12.61 20.49 3.72
C ARG A 61 -11.55 21.47 4.22
N ASP A 62 -11.02 21.22 5.40
CA ASP A 62 -10.06 22.04 6.14
C ASP A 62 -8.60 21.62 5.90
N HIS A 63 -8.36 20.40 5.42
CA HIS A 63 -7.02 19.84 5.27
C HIS A 63 -6.85 18.96 4.01
N LEU A 64 -5.59 18.69 3.65
CA LEU A 64 -5.21 17.69 2.63
C LEU A 64 -5.03 16.32 3.26
N GLN A 65 -5.06 15.25 2.45
CA GLN A 65 -4.92 13.85 2.90
C GLN A 65 -3.75 13.62 3.88
N HIS A 66 -2.59 14.24 3.64
CA HIS A 66 -1.40 14.07 4.49
C HIS A 66 -1.50 14.69 5.89
N SER A 67 -2.41 15.66 6.05
CA SER A 67 -2.69 16.39 7.30
C SER A 67 -3.99 15.93 7.95
N CYS A 68 -4.62 14.88 7.43
CA CYS A 68 -5.86 14.35 7.98
C CYS A 68 -5.61 13.75 9.39
N PRO A 69 -6.38 14.13 10.43
CA PRO A 69 -6.26 13.52 11.74
C PRO A 69 -6.66 12.03 11.72
N ALA A 70 -7.60 11.65 10.85
CA ALA A 70 -8.01 10.27 10.62
C ALA A 70 -7.08 9.49 9.67
N ARG A 71 -5.89 10.02 9.34
CA ARG A 71 -4.89 9.27 8.56
C ARG A 71 -4.38 8.08 9.37
N PHE A 72 -4.35 6.90 8.77
CA PHE A 72 -3.78 5.70 9.39
C PHE A 72 -2.34 5.49 8.95
N CYS A 73 -1.52 5.03 9.89
CA CYS A 73 -0.14 4.66 9.62
C CYS A 73 -0.09 3.36 8.82
N LEU A 74 0.64 3.36 7.70
CA LEU A 74 0.84 2.16 6.87
C LEU A 74 1.71 1.08 7.53
N ASN A 75 2.31 1.37 8.70
CA ASN A 75 3.08 0.40 9.47
C ASN A 75 2.22 -0.36 10.48
N CYS A 76 1.63 0.38 11.44
CA CYS A 76 0.91 -0.18 12.58
C CYS A 76 -0.62 -0.10 12.45
N CYS A 77 -1.13 0.54 11.40
CA CYS A 77 -2.55 0.76 11.14
C CYS A 77 -3.28 1.63 12.17
N LEU A 78 -2.56 2.32 13.06
CA LEU A 78 -3.15 3.26 14.01
C LEU A 78 -3.33 4.64 13.37
N PRO A 79 -4.38 5.40 13.73
CA PRO A 79 -4.58 6.74 13.22
C PRO A 79 -3.60 7.76 13.82
N GLY A 80 -3.60 8.98 13.29
CA GLY A 80 -2.91 10.14 13.84
C GLY A 80 -1.49 10.41 13.32
N HIS A 81 -0.79 9.40 12.80
CA HIS A 81 0.61 9.54 12.36
C HIS A 81 0.91 8.91 10.99
N TYR A 82 1.96 9.39 10.33
CA TYR A 82 2.44 8.82 9.07
C TYR A 82 3.50 7.74 9.31
N PHE A 83 3.78 6.93 8.28
CA PHE A 83 4.77 5.85 8.34
C PHE A 83 6.13 6.29 8.93
N ARG A 84 6.60 7.49 8.58
CA ARG A 84 7.91 8.03 9.06
C ARG A 84 7.92 8.45 10.53
N GLU A 85 6.74 8.68 11.10
CA GLU A 85 6.55 9.11 12.49
C GLU A 85 6.26 7.89 13.41
N CYS A 86 6.19 6.69 12.83
CA CYS A 86 5.84 5.48 13.56
C CYS A 86 7.02 4.99 14.40
N LEU A 87 6.79 4.85 15.71
CA LEU A 87 7.78 4.31 16.64
C LEU A 87 7.92 2.77 16.53
N GLU A 88 6.92 2.11 15.95
CA GLU A 88 6.97 0.68 15.72
C GLU A 88 8.02 0.32 14.66
N LYS A 89 8.72 -0.80 14.87
CA LYS A 89 9.62 -1.35 13.85
C LYS A 89 8.83 -1.67 12.58
N ALA A 90 9.42 -1.35 11.43
CA ALA A 90 8.80 -1.57 10.13
C ALA A 90 8.38 -3.04 9.94
N TYR A 91 7.10 -3.27 9.62
CA TYR A 91 6.53 -4.62 9.57
C TYR A 91 7.12 -5.50 8.46
N TRP A 92 7.68 -4.90 7.40
CA TRP A 92 8.15 -5.68 6.25
C TRP A 92 9.36 -6.56 6.53
N ASN A 93 10.14 -6.27 7.56
CA ASN A 93 11.26 -7.11 8.00
C ASN A 93 10.84 -8.16 9.07
N LYS A 94 9.60 -8.10 9.57
CA LYS A 94 9.12 -9.05 10.58
C LYS A 94 8.82 -10.40 9.91
N HIS A 95 9.41 -11.46 10.43
CA HIS A 95 9.09 -12.83 10.03
C HIS A 95 7.81 -13.28 10.73
N CYS A 96 6.94 -13.96 9.99
CA CYS A 96 5.71 -14.50 10.54
C CYS A 96 5.96 -15.85 11.21
N ASN A 97 5.59 -15.98 12.48
CA ASN A 97 5.76 -17.23 13.23
C ASN A 97 4.94 -18.42 12.69
N ARG A 98 4.00 -18.19 11.75
CA ARG A 98 3.14 -19.23 11.16
C ARG A 98 3.74 -19.80 9.88
N CYS A 99 4.12 -18.93 8.94
CA CYS A 99 4.55 -19.32 7.59
C CYS A 99 6.00 -18.95 7.27
N ASP A 100 6.71 -18.37 8.24
CA ASP A 100 8.10 -17.88 8.15
C ASP A 100 8.36 -16.79 7.08
N MET A 101 7.33 -16.39 6.34
CA MET A 101 7.43 -15.31 5.35
C MET A 101 7.50 -13.95 6.04
N GLN A 102 8.27 -13.04 5.44
CA GLN A 102 8.34 -11.65 5.86
C GLN A 102 7.16 -10.85 5.29
N GLY A 103 6.95 -9.62 5.78
CA GLY A 103 5.98 -8.72 5.15
C GLY A 103 4.59 -8.68 5.77
N HIS A 104 4.33 -9.35 6.89
CA HIS A 104 3.00 -9.32 7.51
C HIS A 104 3.02 -9.69 9.00
N TYR A 105 1.95 -9.34 9.72
CA TYR A 105 1.72 -9.76 11.09
C TYR A 105 1.11 -11.16 11.16
N ALA A 106 1.36 -11.91 12.23
CA ALA A 106 0.82 -13.26 12.42
C ALA A 106 -0.71 -13.32 12.25
N ASP A 107 -1.45 -12.32 12.74
CA ASP A 107 -2.92 -12.27 12.62
C ASP A 107 -3.41 -11.87 11.21
N ALA A 108 -2.52 -11.38 10.34
CA ALA A 108 -2.77 -11.05 8.94
C ALA A 108 -2.06 -12.03 7.98
N CYS A 109 -1.69 -13.21 8.46
CA CYS A 109 -1.04 -14.23 7.64
C CYS A 109 -1.94 -14.70 6.50
N PRO A 110 -1.48 -14.67 5.24
CA PRO A 110 -2.27 -15.16 4.11
C PRO A 110 -2.72 -16.62 4.25
N GLU A 111 -1.96 -17.45 4.96
CA GLU A 111 -2.34 -18.84 5.24
C GLU A 111 -3.63 -18.97 6.04
N ILE A 112 -3.95 -18.00 6.90
CA ILE A 112 -5.21 -17.97 7.66
C ILE A 112 -6.41 -18.05 6.71
N TRP A 113 -6.31 -17.46 5.52
CA TRP A 113 -7.37 -17.49 4.52
C TRP A 113 -7.23 -18.67 3.57
N ARG A 114 -6.00 -19.04 3.17
CA ARG A 114 -5.76 -20.18 2.28
C ARG A 114 -6.28 -21.49 2.87
N GLN A 115 -6.23 -21.68 4.19
CA GLN A 115 -6.71 -22.92 4.81
C GLN A 115 -8.18 -23.23 4.50
N TYR A 116 -9.01 -22.23 4.22
CA TYR A 116 -10.43 -22.39 3.87
C TYR A 116 -10.70 -22.71 2.39
N HIS A 117 -9.67 -23.00 1.57
CA HIS A 117 -9.80 -23.27 0.14
C HIS A 117 -10.76 -24.43 -0.25
N LEU A 118 -11.13 -25.30 0.70
CA LEU A 118 -12.09 -26.39 0.50
C LEU A 118 -13.29 -26.35 1.47
N THR A 119 -13.33 -25.37 2.37
CA THR A 119 -14.41 -25.25 3.35
C THR A 119 -15.58 -24.48 2.73
N THR A 120 -16.59 -25.20 2.24
CA THR A 120 -17.81 -24.63 1.64
C THR A 120 -18.97 -24.49 2.62
N GLU A 121 -18.97 -25.26 3.71
CA GLU A 121 -20.01 -25.26 4.74
C GLU A 121 -19.41 -24.93 6.12
N PRO A 122 -20.19 -24.35 7.05
CA PRO A 122 -19.75 -24.13 8.43
C PRO A 122 -19.32 -25.45 9.08
N GLY A 123 -18.07 -25.53 9.53
CA GLY A 123 -17.51 -26.76 10.06
C GLY A 123 -15.99 -26.71 10.23
N PRO A 124 -15.36 -27.84 10.61
CA PRO A 124 -13.91 -27.92 10.73
C PRO A 124 -13.23 -27.67 9.39
N ILE A 125 -12.00 -27.17 9.43
CA ILE A 125 -11.23 -26.88 8.23
C ILE A 125 -10.93 -28.19 7.49
N GLN A 126 -11.30 -28.23 6.21
CA GLN A 126 -11.05 -29.39 5.36
C GLN A 126 -9.67 -29.30 4.74
N ALA A 127 -8.77 -30.20 5.12
CA ALA A 127 -7.49 -30.35 4.44
C ALA A 127 -7.69 -31.12 3.12
N GLY A 128 -7.20 -30.56 2.03
CA GLY A 128 -7.28 -31.21 0.72
C GLY A 128 -6.45 -32.48 0.66
N ARG A 129 -6.95 -33.50 -0.05
CA ARG A 129 -6.09 -34.61 -0.47
C ARG A 129 -5.12 -34.10 -1.52
N CYS A 130 -3.86 -34.54 -1.48
CA CYS A 130 -2.89 -34.27 -2.54
C CYS A 130 -3.51 -34.62 -3.90
N ARG A 131 -3.75 -33.62 -4.75
CA ARG A 131 -4.09 -33.88 -6.14
C ARG A 131 -2.82 -34.36 -6.84
N PRO A 132 -2.86 -35.45 -7.62
CA PRO A 132 -1.73 -35.84 -8.44
C PRO A 132 -1.38 -34.68 -9.38
N GLU A 133 -0.08 -34.36 -9.45
CA GLU A 133 0.44 -33.29 -10.30
C GLU A 133 -0.02 -33.50 -11.74
N ARG A 134 -0.80 -32.55 -12.25
CA ARG A 134 -0.98 -32.44 -13.71
C ARG A 134 0.32 -31.83 -14.23
N SER A 135 0.99 -32.52 -15.15
CA SER A 135 2.17 -32.03 -15.85
C SER A 135 1.79 -30.88 -16.79
N VAL A 136 1.51 -29.71 -16.21
CA VAL A 136 1.29 -28.49 -16.97
C VAL A 136 2.65 -27.86 -17.22
N SER A 137 2.90 -27.36 -18.43
CA SER A 137 4.07 -26.52 -18.70
C SER A 137 4.00 -25.26 -17.83
N LEU A 138 4.84 -25.18 -16.79
CA LEU A 138 4.88 -24.05 -15.86
C LEU A 138 5.82 -22.97 -16.40
N TYR A 139 5.32 -21.74 -16.47
CA TYR A 139 6.09 -20.55 -16.81
C TYR A 139 6.05 -19.56 -15.65
N CYS A 140 7.20 -19.00 -15.32
CA CYS A 140 7.33 -18.02 -14.24
C CYS A 140 6.75 -16.67 -14.66
N TYR A 141 5.82 -16.11 -13.88
CA TYR A 141 5.23 -14.79 -14.13
C TYR A 141 6.21 -13.61 -13.93
N ASN A 142 7.35 -13.84 -13.26
CA ASN A 142 8.36 -12.81 -13.00
C ASN A 142 9.40 -12.72 -14.13
N CYS A 143 10.00 -13.85 -14.52
CA CYS A 143 11.09 -13.88 -15.50
C CYS A 143 10.74 -14.57 -16.83
N SER A 144 9.51 -15.05 -16.99
CA SER A 144 9.01 -15.76 -18.19
C SER A 144 9.75 -17.05 -18.55
N ARG A 145 10.68 -17.53 -17.72
CA ARG A 145 11.38 -18.81 -17.94
C ARG A 145 10.46 -19.99 -17.59
N LYS A 146 10.63 -21.09 -18.32
CA LYS A 146 9.96 -22.37 -18.06
C LYS A 146 10.57 -23.11 -16.87
N GLY A 147 9.77 -23.94 -16.19
CA GLY A 147 10.24 -24.92 -15.20
C GLY A 147 10.19 -24.50 -13.74
N HIS A 148 9.70 -23.30 -13.41
CA HIS A 148 9.44 -22.89 -12.03
C HIS A 148 8.23 -21.97 -11.95
N LEU A 149 7.57 -21.95 -10.79
CA LEU A 149 6.53 -20.99 -10.49
C LEU A 149 7.13 -19.69 -9.95
N GLY A 150 6.41 -18.59 -10.06
CA GLY A 150 6.99 -17.30 -9.70
C GLY A 150 7.41 -17.20 -8.23
N TYR A 151 6.89 -18.04 -7.31
CA TYR A 151 7.37 -18.04 -5.92
C TYR A 151 8.75 -18.67 -5.73
N GLU A 152 9.18 -19.54 -6.64
CA GLU A 152 10.53 -20.14 -6.71
C GLU A 152 11.53 -19.26 -7.47
N CYS A 153 11.08 -18.15 -8.04
CA CYS A 153 11.91 -17.35 -8.93
C CYS A 153 13.07 -16.67 -8.16
N PRO A 154 14.34 -16.91 -8.54
CA PRO A 154 15.50 -16.28 -7.91
C PRO A 154 15.74 -14.85 -8.43
N GLU A 155 15.09 -14.46 -9.53
CA GLU A 155 15.29 -13.16 -10.16
C GLU A 155 14.70 -12.04 -9.31
N LYS A 156 15.41 -10.91 -9.26
CA LYS A 156 14.96 -9.72 -8.53
C LYS A 156 13.61 -9.26 -9.07
N ARG A 157 12.64 -9.08 -8.16
CA ARG A 157 11.32 -8.53 -8.50
C ARG A 157 11.40 -7.03 -8.76
N MET A 158 10.41 -6.52 -9.50
CA MET A 158 10.26 -5.08 -9.78
C MET A 158 10.31 -4.24 -8.50
N GLN A 159 9.69 -4.72 -7.41
CA GLN A 159 9.78 -4.11 -6.09
C GLN A 159 10.72 -4.96 -5.22
N GLY A 160 11.94 -4.46 -4.97
CA GLY A 160 12.98 -5.22 -4.26
C GLY A 160 12.62 -5.67 -2.84
N ASN A 161 11.62 -5.04 -2.22
CA ASN A 161 11.18 -5.33 -0.86
C ASN A 161 10.00 -6.31 -0.80
N MET A 162 9.48 -6.78 -1.94
CA MET A 162 8.41 -7.79 -1.96
C MET A 162 8.99 -9.19 -1.98
N CYS A 163 8.83 -9.91 -0.88
CA CYS A 163 9.11 -11.34 -0.84
C CYS A 163 8.05 -12.12 -1.65
N PRO A 164 8.43 -13.21 -2.32
CA PRO A 164 7.46 -14.13 -2.91
C PRO A 164 6.47 -14.62 -1.85
N THR A 165 5.17 -14.55 -2.12
CA THR A 165 4.21 -15.22 -1.26
C THR A 165 4.06 -16.68 -1.71
N SER A 166 4.39 -17.62 -0.83
CA SER A 166 4.14 -19.04 -1.06
C SER A 166 2.63 -19.30 -1.22
N PRO A 167 2.21 -20.10 -2.23
CA PRO A 167 0.82 -20.51 -2.40
C PRO A 167 0.42 -21.67 -1.48
N PHE A 168 1.40 -22.29 -0.82
CA PHE A 168 1.17 -23.46 0.02
C PHE A 168 0.64 -23.08 1.40
N ILE A 169 0.05 -24.07 2.07
CA ILE A 169 -0.39 -24.01 3.45
C ILE A 169 0.55 -24.91 4.23
N TYR A 170 1.41 -24.33 5.07
CA TYR A 170 2.30 -25.07 5.95
C TYR A 170 1.55 -25.67 7.12
N TYR A 171 0.53 -24.98 7.62
CA TYR A 171 -0.22 -25.37 8.81
C TYR A 171 -1.70 -25.01 8.71
N TYR A 172 -2.56 -25.99 9.00
CA TYR A 172 -4.01 -25.83 9.16
C TYR A 172 -4.32 -25.60 10.64
N ASP A 173 -5.05 -24.54 10.95
CA ASP A 173 -5.42 -24.22 12.34
C ASP A 173 -6.35 -25.30 12.89
N ASP A 174 -6.12 -25.69 14.14
CA ASP A 174 -7.09 -26.43 14.92
C ASP A 174 -8.08 -25.48 15.62
N GLU A 175 -9.08 -26.06 16.31
CA GLU A 175 -10.07 -25.27 17.05
C GLU A 175 -9.43 -24.40 18.15
N CYS A 176 -8.38 -24.88 18.80
CA CYS A 176 -7.66 -24.15 19.85
C CYS A 176 -6.95 -22.91 19.27
N ASP A 177 -6.32 -23.03 18.11
CA ASP A 177 -5.64 -21.93 17.43
C ASP A 177 -6.62 -20.88 16.92
N ILE A 178 -7.75 -21.31 16.35
CA ILE A 178 -8.84 -20.40 15.95
C ILE A 178 -9.31 -19.61 17.17
N ARG A 179 -9.61 -20.29 18.29
CA ARG A 179 -10.05 -19.64 19.54
C ARG A 179 -8.99 -18.71 20.11
N ARG A 180 -7.70 -19.08 20.06
CA ARG A 180 -6.60 -18.25 20.55
C ARG A 180 -6.45 -16.99 19.71
N ARG A 181 -6.58 -17.10 18.38
CA ARG A 181 -6.56 -15.96 17.46
C ARG A 181 -7.75 -15.02 17.68
N ASP A 182 -8.95 -15.56 17.83
CA ASP A 182 -10.15 -14.77 18.15
C ASP A 182 -9.99 -13.99 19.46
N LYS A 183 -9.46 -14.63 20.52
CA LYS A 183 -9.14 -13.94 21.78
C LYS A 183 -8.12 -12.82 21.61
N ARG A 184 -7.07 -13.00 20.80
CA ARG A 184 -6.09 -11.93 20.53
C ARG A 184 -6.74 -10.74 19.81
N LEU A 185 -7.59 -11.01 18.82
CA LEU A 185 -8.31 -9.97 18.09
C LEU A 185 -9.27 -9.21 19.00
N LYS A 186 -10.05 -9.91 19.84
CA LYS A 186 -10.95 -9.29 20.83
C LYS A 186 -10.21 -8.38 21.79
N ARG A 187 -9.09 -8.83 22.35
CA ARG A 187 -8.24 -7.99 23.21
C ARG A 187 -7.72 -6.76 22.48
N LYS A 188 -7.22 -6.92 21.25
CA LYS A 188 -6.74 -5.79 20.45
C LYS A 188 -7.86 -4.78 20.15
N VAL A 189 -9.08 -5.23 19.91
CA VAL A 189 -10.24 -4.34 19.74
C VAL A 189 -10.53 -3.59 21.03
N ALA A 190 -10.54 -4.27 22.18
CA ALA A 190 -10.72 -3.65 23.48
C ALA A 190 -9.64 -2.60 23.78
N ASP A 191 -8.36 -2.92 23.55
CA ASP A 191 -7.24 -1.98 23.73
C ASP A 191 -7.41 -0.72 22.85
N LEU A 192 -7.91 -0.89 21.62
CA LEU A 192 -8.16 0.23 20.70
C LEU A 192 -9.38 1.07 21.10
N GLN A 193 -10.41 0.45 21.66
CA GLN A 193 -11.58 1.16 22.21
C GLN A 193 -11.20 1.94 23.47
N GLU A 194 -10.44 1.34 24.39
CA GLU A 194 -9.93 2.00 25.59
C GLU A 194 -9.03 3.20 25.23
N ALA A 195 -8.24 3.08 24.17
CA ALA A 195 -7.43 4.18 23.62
C ALA A 195 -8.26 5.24 22.86
N GLY A 196 -9.58 5.07 22.71
CA GLY A 196 -10.45 5.98 21.97
C GLY A 196 -10.19 6.01 20.45
N LEU A 197 -9.52 4.98 19.91
CA LEU A 197 -9.16 4.88 18.48
C LEU A 197 -10.20 4.15 17.64
N LEU A 198 -11.12 3.44 18.29
CA LEU A 198 -12.30 2.84 17.67
C LEU A 198 -13.57 3.34 18.37
N PRO A 199 -14.64 3.64 17.63
CA PRO A 199 -15.93 3.90 18.25
C PRO A 199 -16.38 2.65 19.02
N GLU A 200 -17.01 2.84 20.18
CA GLU A 200 -17.73 1.77 20.87
C GLU A 200 -18.76 1.20 19.89
N GLN A 201 -18.77 -0.12 19.72
CA GLN A 201 -19.78 -0.75 18.86
C GLN A 201 -21.12 -0.55 19.56
N ALA A 202 -21.96 0.32 19.00
CA ALA A 202 -23.38 0.32 19.32
C ALA A 202 -23.90 -1.07 18.98
N GLU A 203 -24.44 -1.78 19.97
CA GLU A 203 -25.06 -3.08 19.77
C GLU A 203 -26.03 -2.99 18.59
N THR A 204 -25.73 -3.68 17.49
CA THR A 204 -26.70 -3.88 16.42
C THR A 204 -27.84 -4.71 17.01
N PRO A 205 -29.06 -4.16 17.12
CA PRO A 205 -30.21 -4.95 17.54
C PRO A 205 -30.46 -6.01 16.46
N LEU A 206 -30.53 -7.26 16.88
CA LEU A 206 -31.02 -8.39 16.08
C LEU A 206 -32.52 -8.23 15.81
#